data_AF-A0AAD7DM41-F1
#
_entry.id   AF-A0AAD7DM41-F1
#
_cell.length_a   1.000
_cell.length_b   1.000
_cell.length_c   1.000
_cell.angle_alpha   90.00
_cell.angle_beta   90.00
_cell.angle_gamma   90.00
#
_symmetry.space_group_name_H-M   'P 1'
#
loop_
_entity.id
_entity.type
_entity.pdbx_description
1 polymer ?
#
loop_
_entity_poly.entity_id
_entity_poly.type
_entity_poly.pdbx_seq_one_letter_code
_entity_poly.pdbx_strand_id
1 'polypeptide(L)'
;MDRANLPHLEPIFALLVGIDQYQASDELPTLNGAVNDAKLFAKYLTDSLESGGLQVPSSHIELLVNEKATRTAILSTFDSHFLNNPLIPDHGKAAMIFLFAGHGSRIASPGNLLAPDGKVEVVCPVDERTVDADGHRVHAIPDYLLAQKLYHLAMKKGNNI
;
A
#
# COMPACT_ATOMS: atom_id res chain seq x y z
N MET A 1 -29.38 20.12 -14.16
CA MET A 1 -28.51 20.53 -13.03
C MET A 1 -27.18 20.93 -13.62
N ASP A 2 -26.76 22.16 -13.33
CA ASP A 2 -25.55 22.77 -13.89
C ASP A 2 -24.30 22.14 -13.24
N ARG A 3 -23.40 21.58 -14.04
CA ARG A 3 -22.25 20.76 -13.58
C ARG A 3 -21.13 21.58 -12.92
N ALA A 4 -21.26 22.91 -12.85
CA ALA A 4 -20.22 23.83 -12.42
C ALA A 4 -20.11 24.02 -10.88
N ASN A 5 -20.96 23.39 -10.07
CA ASN A 5 -21.05 23.64 -8.62
C ASN A 5 -21.14 22.36 -7.76
N LEU A 6 -20.69 21.21 -8.25
CA LEU A 6 -20.41 20.10 -7.34
C LEU A 6 -19.18 20.49 -6.53
N PRO A 7 -19.20 20.39 -5.18
CA PRO A 7 -17.98 20.57 -4.39
C PRO A 7 -16.92 19.66 -5.01
N HIS A 8 -15.78 20.24 -5.38
CA HIS A 8 -14.68 19.46 -5.91
C HIS A 8 -14.39 18.36 -4.89
N LEU A 9 -14.70 17.10 -5.26
CA LEU A 9 -14.24 15.96 -4.49
C LEU A 9 -12.73 16.10 -4.41
N GLU A 10 -12.21 16.18 -3.18
CA GLU A 10 -10.78 16.25 -2.96
C GLU A 10 -10.12 15.08 -3.70
N PRO A 11 -9.01 15.29 -4.41
CA PRO A 11 -8.44 14.27 -5.27
C PRO A 11 -8.02 13.06 -4.43
N ILE A 12 -8.38 11.86 -4.89
CA ILE A 12 -8.02 10.61 -4.23
C ILE A 12 -6.83 10.00 -4.99
N PHE A 13 -5.83 9.56 -4.25
CA PHE A 13 -4.71 8.75 -4.73
C PHE A 13 -4.67 7.45 -3.94
N ALA A 14 -4.42 6.33 -4.61
CA ALA A 14 -4.40 5.03 -3.97
C ALA A 14 -3.20 4.18 -4.37
N LEU A 15 -2.62 3.48 -3.40
CA LEU A 15 -1.69 2.38 -3.59
C LEU A 15 -2.34 1.13 -3.02
N LEU A 16 -2.66 0.19 -3.90
CA LEU A 16 -3.39 -1.03 -3.59
C LEU A 16 -2.49 -2.23 -3.81
N VAL A 17 -2.32 -3.06 -2.79
CA VAL A 17 -1.45 -4.24 -2.82
C VAL A 17 -2.30 -5.48 -2.56
N GLY A 18 -2.20 -6.49 -3.42
CA GLY A 18 -2.93 -7.75 -3.29
C GLY A 18 -2.06 -8.96 -3.63
N ILE A 19 -1.83 -9.86 -2.67
CA ILE A 19 -0.87 -10.96 -2.85
C ILE A 19 -1.49 -12.30 -2.48
N ASP A 20 -1.69 -13.14 -3.49
CA ASP A 20 -2.14 -14.53 -3.35
C ASP A 20 -1.00 -15.53 -3.51
N GLN A 21 -0.06 -15.26 -4.42
CA GLN A 21 0.98 -16.21 -4.83
C GLN A 21 2.35 -15.76 -4.36
N TYR A 22 2.83 -16.29 -3.23
CA TYR A 22 4.13 -15.96 -2.64
C TYR A 22 5.23 -16.83 -3.23
N GLN A 23 6.42 -16.24 -3.43
CA GLN A 23 7.56 -16.94 -4.03
C GLN A 23 8.11 -18.04 -3.11
N ALA A 24 8.13 -17.80 -1.80
CA ALA A 24 8.48 -18.79 -0.79
C ALA A 24 7.26 -19.64 -0.39
N SER A 25 6.55 -20.23 -1.36
CA SER A 25 5.25 -20.91 -1.13
C SER A 25 5.33 -22.09 -0.15
N ASP A 26 6.50 -22.70 0.01
CA ASP A 26 6.75 -23.78 0.97
C ASP A 26 6.73 -23.29 2.42
N GLU A 27 6.99 -22.00 2.64
CA GLU A 27 7.05 -21.37 3.96
C GLU A 27 5.90 -20.38 4.21
N LEU A 28 5.31 -19.85 3.13
CA LEU A 28 4.25 -18.86 3.15
C LEU A 28 3.11 -19.32 2.21
N PRO A 29 2.06 -19.96 2.77
CA PRO A 29 1.02 -20.59 1.96
C PRO A 29 0.29 -19.63 1.02
N THR A 30 -0.15 -20.11 -0.13
CA THR A 30 -0.93 -19.32 -1.09
C THR A 30 -2.29 -18.91 -0.53
N LEU A 31 -2.75 -17.72 -0.89
CA LEU A 31 -4.12 -17.23 -0.67
C LEU A 31 -4.92 -17.28 -1.98
N ASN A 32 -6.22 -17.01 -1.92
CA ASN A 32 -7.13 -17.07 -3.09
C ASN A 32 -8.07 -15.83 -3.20
N GLY A 33 -7.80 -14.78 -2.44
CA GLY A 33 -8.73 -13.66 -2.29
C GLY A 33 -8.07 -12.28 -2.26
N ALA A 34 -6.79 -12.20 -1.90
CA ALA A 34 -6.11 -10.93 -1.69
C ALA A 34 -5.97 -10.12 -2.99
N VAL A 35 -5.70 -10.79 -4.12
CA VAL A 35 -5.69 -10.13 -5.43
C VAL A 35 -7.08 -9.66 -5.82
N ASN A 36 -8.11 -10.45 -5.49
CA ASN A 36 -9.49 -10.08 -5.77
C ASN A 36 -9.92 -8.86 -4.95
N ASP A 37 -9.56 -8.80 -3.66
CA ASP A 37 -9.84 -7.66 -2.78
C ASP A 37 -9.22 -6.36 -3.33
N ALA A 38 -7.94 -6.39 -3.69
CA ALA A 38 -7.25 -5.22 -4.26
C ALA A 38 -7.86 -4.77 -5.60
N LYS A 39 -8.24 -5.72 -6.47
CA LYS A 39 -8.89 -5.42 -7.76
C LYS A 39 -10.31 -4.87 -7.60
N LEU A 40 -11.10 -5.43 -6.69
CA LEU A 40 -12.45 -4.94 -6.39
C LEU A 40 -12.41 -3.54 -5.81
N PHE A 41 -11.45 -3.26 -4.93
CA PHE A 41 -11.26 -1.92 -4.39
C PHE A 41 -10.83 -0.93 -5.49
N ALA A 42 -9.88 -1.30 -6.35
CA ALA A 42 -9.48 -0.50 -7.50
C ALA A 42 -10.69 -0.18 -8.40
N LYS A 43 -11.52 -1.20 -8.70
CA LYS A 43 -12.74 -1.05 -9.48
C LYS A 43 -13.71 -0.07 -8.81
N TYR A 44 -13.97 -0.23 -7.52
CA TYR A 44 -14.84 0.68 -6.75
C TYR A 44 -14.35 2.14 -6.82
N LEU A 45 -13.04 2.36 -6.68
CA LEU A 45 -12.46 3.71 -6.81
C LEU A 45 -12.70 4.30 -8.20
N THR A 46 -12.54 3.51 -9.26
CA THR A 46 -12.68 4.00 -10.65
C THR A 46 -14.13 4.08 -11.17
N ASP A 47 -15.03 3.27 -10.61
CA ASP A 47 -16.42 3.19 -11.05
C ASP A 47 -17.10 4.57 -10.90
N SER A 48 -18.04 4.87 -11.80
CA SER A 48 -18.70 6.18 -11.80
C SER A 48 -19.56 6.37 -10.55
N LEU A 49 -19.79 7.63 -10.18
CA LEU A 49 -20.72 7.97 -9.10
C LEU A 49 -22.13 7.39 -9.34
N GLU A 50 -22.56 7.30 -10.60
CA GLU A 50 -23.86 6.71 -10.98
C GLU A 50 -23.91 5.20 -10.68
N SER A 51 -22.80 4.49 -10.85
CA SER A 51 -22.65 3.09 -10.44
C SER A 51 -22.33 2.90 -8.96
N GLY A 52 -22.27 3.97 -8.18
CA GLY A 52 -21.95 3.94 -6.75
C GLY A 52 -20.45 3.90 -6.40
N GLY A 53 -19.56 4.10 -7.38
CA GLY A 53 -18.11 4.22 -7.16
C GLY A 53 -17.68 5.65 -6.82
N LEU A 54 -16.38 5.95 -6.95
CA LEU A 54 -15.79 7.25 -6.59
C LEU A 54 -15.26 8.07 -7.78
N GLN A 55 -15.33 7.55 -9.01
CA GLN A 55 -14.87 8.22 -10.23
C GLN A 55 -13.41 8.72 -10.15
N VAL A 56 -12.55 8.00 -9.43
CA VAL A 56 -11.12 8.31 -9.31
C VAL A 56 -10.43 8.03 -10.65
N PRO A 57 -9.63 8.97 -11.20
CA PRO A 57 -8.84 8.72 -12.39
C PRO A 57 -7.92 7.51 -12.20
N SER A 58 -7.85 6.61 -13.18
CA SER A 58 -6.99 5.42 -13.09
C SER A 58 -5.51 5.79 -12.94
N SER A 59 -5.07 6.95 -13.43
CA SER A 59 -3.72 7.48 -13.24
C SER A 59 -3.39 7.87 -11.80
N HIS A 60 -4.37 7.88 -10.89
CA HIS A 60 -4.16 8.12 -9.46
C HIS A 60 -4.11 6.83 -8.64
N ILE A 61 -4.21 5.66 -9.30
CA ILE A 61 -4.26 4.36 -8.64
C ILE A 61 -3.07 3.51 -9.09
N GLU A 62 -2.24 3.14 -8.13
CA GLU A 62 -1.18 2.15 -8.30
C GLU A 62 -1.67 0.81 -7.74
N LEU A 63 -1.62 -0.24 -8.57
CA LEU A 63 -2.08 -1.59 -8.21
C LEU A 63 -0.93 -2.60 -8.37
N LEU A 64 -0.42 -3.08 -7.23
CA LEU A 64 0.63 -4.11 -7.17
C LEU A 64 0.00 -5.44 -6.79
N VAL A 65 0.03 -6.41 -7.71
CA VAL A 65 -0.52 -7.75 -7.48
C VAL A 65 0.52 -8.83 -7.67
N ASN A 66 0.49 -9.85 -6.82
CA ASN A 66 1.37 -11.03 -6.86
C ASN A 66 2.82 -10.65 -7.14
N GLU A 67 3.38 -11.08 -8.28
CA GLU A 67 4.77 -10.93 -8.66
C GLU A 67 5.25 -9.47 -8.71
N LYS A 68 4.32 -8.50 -8.81
CA LYS A 68 4.64 -7.06 -8.80
C LYS A 68 4.74 -6.48 -7.39
N ALA A 69 4.21 -7.17 -6.38
CA ALA A 69 4.17 -6.70 -5.00
C ALA A 69 5.42 -7.12 -4.22
N THR A 70 6.60 -6.84 -4.80
CA THR A 70 7.88 -7.07 -4.13
C THR A 70 8.10 -6.05 -3.01
N ARG A 71 8.97 -6.39 -2.06
CA ARG A 71 9.34 -5.49 -0.96
C ARG A 71 9.77 -4.13 -1.50
N THR A 72 10.65 -4.15 -2.50
CA THR A 72 11.18 -2.95 -3.13
C THR A 72 10.07 -2.18 -3.84
N ALA A 73 9.23 -2.84 -4.65
CA ALA A 73 8.16 -2.18 -5.39
C ALA A 73 7.15 -1.51 -4.45
N ILE A 74 6.70 -2.18 -3.38
CA ILE A 74 5.77 -1.60 -2.42
C ILE A 74 6.34 -0.32 -1.80
N LEU A 75 7.58 -0.37 -1.31
CA LEU A 75 8.21 0.76 -0.64
C LEU A 75 8.54 1.91 -1.61
N SER A 76 9.05 1.60 -2.81
CA SER A 76 9.38 2.61 -3.82
C SER A 76 8.12 3.27 -4.37
N THR A 77 7.07 2.50 -4.63
CA THR A 77 5.79 3.03 -5.13
C THR A 77 5.12 3.88 -4.06
N PHE A 78 5.19 3.51 -2.77
CA PHE A 78 4.72 4.40 -1.70
C PHE A 78 5.40 5.77 -1.77
N ASP A 79 6.74 5.78 -1.90
CA ASP A 79 7.50 7.03 -1.93
C ASP A 79 7.25 7.83 -3.21
N SER A 80 7.20 7.18 -4.39
CA SER A 80 6.99 7.88 -5.65
C SER A 80 5.55 8.34 -5.85
N HIS A 81 4.57 7.52 -5.48
CA HIS A 81 3.14 7.77 -5.72
C HIS A 81 2.50 8.71 -4.70
N PHE A 82 2.98 8.71 -3.46
CA PHE A 82 2.48 9.59 -2.41
C PHE A 82 3.47 10.71 -2.09
N LEU A 83 4.65 10.38 -1.56
CA LEU A 83 5.54 11.36 -0.96
C LEU A 83 6.13 12.33 -2.00
N ASN A 84 6.49 11.82 -3.18
CA ASN A 84 7.19 12.58 -4.22
C ASN A 84 6.30 12.92 -5.42
N ASN A 85 5.00 12.63 -5.34
CA ASN A 85 4.06 12.91 -6.41
C ASN A 85 3.73 14.42 -6.45
N PRO A 86 4.01 15.11 -7.56
CA PRO A 86 3.72 16.54 -7.71
C PRO A 86 2.23 16.83 -7.88
N LEU A 87 1.40 15.83 -8.19
CA LEU A 87 -0.06 15.97 -8.28
C LEU A 87 -0.74 16.02 -6.91
N ILE A 88 -0.01 15.69 -5.84
CA ILE A 88 -0.48 15.81 -4.46
C ILE A 88 0.19 17.06 -3.88
N PRO A 89 -0.54 18.18 -3.70
CA PRO A 89 0.05 19.38 -3.11
C PRO A 89 0.56 19.13 -1.70
N ASP A 90 1.69 19.75 -1.35
CA ASP A 90 2.17 19.74 0.04
C ASP A 90 1.14 20.43 0.94
N HIS A 91 0.85 19.83 2.09
CA HIS A 91 -0.25 20.24 2.99
C HIS A 91 -1.61 20.43 2.31
N GLY A 92 -1.88 19.65 1.26
CA GLY A 92 -3.14 19.65 0.53
C GLY A 92 -4.25 18.89 1.25
N LYS A 93 -5.38 18.74 0.56
CA LYS A 93 -6.56 18.01 1.07
C LYS A 93 -6.80 16.67 0.37
N ALA A 94 -5.90 16.26 -0.51
CA ALA A 94 -5.98 14.98 -1.20
C ALA A 94 -6.12 13.82 -0.22
N ALA A 95 -6.98 12.86 -0.51
CA ALA A 95 -7.08 11.62 0.25
C ALA A 95 -6.07 10.59 -0.31
N MET A 96 -5.29 9.96 0.56
CA MET A 96 -4.22 9.03 0.19
C MET A 96 -4.49 7.66 0.79
N ILE A 97 -4.93 6.71 -0.03
CA ILE A 97 -5.35 5.39 0.43
C ILE A 97 -4.22 4.38 0.23
N PHE A 98 -3.70 3.81 1.32
CA PHE A 98 -2.86 2.62 1.26
C PHE A 98 -3.66 1.39 1.69
N LEU A 99 -3.85 0.44 0.78
CA LEU A 99 -4.51 -0.84 1.06
C LEU A 99 -3.53 -1.98 0.85
N PHE A 100 -3.44 -2.87 1.82
CA PHE A 100 -2.67 -4.10 1.73
C PHE A 100 -3.57 -5.30 2.03
N ALA A 101 -3.71 -6.21 1.07
CA ALA A 101 -4.34 -7.51 1.21
C ALA A 101 -3.29 -8.60 0.95
N GLY A 102 -3.06 -9.45 1.96
CA GLY A 102 -2.03 -10.47 1.92
C GLY A 102 -1.73 -11.00 3.32
N HIS A 103 -0.62 -11.72 3.46
CA HIS A 103 -0.16 -12.23 4.75
C HIS A 103 0.40 -11.11 5.62
N GLY A 104 0.09 -11.22 6.90
CA GLY A 104 0.83 -10.57 7.98
C GLY A 104 1.54 -11.63 8.82
N SER A 105 2.58 -11.23 9.54
CA SER A 105 3.30 -12.11 10.45
C SER A 105 3.87 -11.33 11.63
N ARG A 106 4.66 -12.02 12.45
CA ARG A 106 5.44 -11.41 13.54
C ARG A 106 6.89 -11.84 13.43
N ILE A 107 7.80 -10.89 13.54
CA ILE A 107 9.24 -11.17 13.67
C ILE A 107 9.74 -10.75 15.04
N ALA A 108 10.85 -11.33 15.48
CA ALA A 108 11.53 -10.88 16.69
C ALA A 108 11.89 -9.39 16.53
N SER A 109 11.60 -8.61 17.57
CA SER A 109 11.94 -7.19 17.62
C SER A 109 13.45 -7.01 17.43
N PRO A 110 13.92 -6.25 16.43
CA PRO A 110 15.34 -6.00 16.27
C PRO A 110 15.81 -5.08 17.40
N GLY A 111 16.62 -5.64 18.31
CA GLY A 111 17.28 -4.88 19.37
C GLY A 111 16.35 -4.49 20.52
N ASN A 112 16.36 -3.20 20.89
CA ASN A 112 15.68 -2.64 22.07
C ASN A 112 14.35 -1.93 21.75
N LEU A 113 13.80 -2.12 20.54
CA LEU A 113 12.47 -1.63 20.23
C LEU A 113 11.48 -2.25 21.24
N LEU A 114 10.82 -1.40 22.01
CA LEU A 114 9.88 -1.75 23.08
C LEU A 114 8.62 -2.38 22.47
N ALA A 115 8.72 -3.64 22.08
CA ALA A 115 7.57 -4.49 21.83
C ALA A 115 7.20 -5.16 23.17
N PRO A 116 5.95 -5.02 23.68
CA PRO A 116 5.53 -5.62 24.94
C PRO A 116 5.76 -7.13 25.03
N ASP A 117 5.71 -7.83 23.90
CA ASP A 117 5.96 -9.27 23.77
C ASP A 117 7.28 -9.60 23.03
N GLY A 118 8.12 -8.60 22.77
CA GLY A 118 9.37 -8.74 22.03
C GLY A 118 9.21 -9.03 20.54
N LYS A 119 8.02 -8.83 19.96
CA LYS A 119 7.74 -9.05 18.54
C LYS A 119 7.17 -7.81 17.87
N VAL A 120 7.46 -7.64 16.58
CA VAL A 120 6.87 -6.58 15.75
C VAL A 120 5.99 -7.20 14.67
N GLU A 121 4.88 -6.55 14.38
CA GLU A 121 3.98 -6.97 13.31
C GLU A 121 4.59 -6.59 11.96
N VAL A 122 4.41 -7.46 10.97
CA VAL A 122 4.94 -7.24 9.62
C VAL A 122 3.88 -7.56 8.57
N VAL A 123 3.96 -6.90 7.42
CA VAL A 123 3.29 -7.33 6.19
C VAL A 123 4.28 -8.04 5.27
N CYS A 124 3.81 -9.09 4.61
CA CYS A 124 4.62 -10.03 3.85
C CYS A 124 4.60 -9.66 2.36
N PRO A 125 5.66 -9.08 1.77
CA PRO A 125 5.73 -8.90 0.32
C PRO A 125 5.85 -10.24 -0.40
N VAL A 126 5.62 -10.26 -1.72
CA VAL A 126 5.57 -11.51 -2.50
C VAL A 126 6.90 -12.30 -2.46
N ASP A 127 8.00 -11.57 -2.33
CA ASP A 127 9.37 -12.05 -2.32
C ASP A 127 9.93 -12.24 -0.90
N GLU A 128 9.11 -12.15 0.15
CA GLU A 128 9.57 -12.43 1.52
C GLU A 128 10.21 -13.81 1.62
N ARG A 129 11.27 -13.92 2.43
CA ARG A 129 12.03 -15.15 2.73
C ARG A 129 12.84 -15.70 1.56
N THR A 130 12.71 -15.11 0.38
CA THR A 130 13.58 -15.38 -0.77
C THR A 130 14.96 -14.72 -0.63
N VAL A 131 15.79 -14.89 -1.65
CA VAL A 131 17.11 -14.28 -1.79
C VAL A 131 17.06 -13.36 -3.00
N ASP A 132 17.48 -12.10 -2.84
CA ASP A 132 17.54 -11.13 -3.92
C ASP A 132 18.73 -11.36 -4.86
N ALA A 133 18.83 -10.53 -5.90
CA ALA A 133 19.89 -10.64 -6.91
C ALA A 133 21.31 -10.45 -6.35
N ASP A 134 21.45 -9.78 -5.20
CA ASP A 134 22.72 -9.52 -4.52
C ASP A 134 23.04 -10.60 -3.47
N GLY A 135 22.19 -11.62 -3.33
CA GLY A 135 22.39 -12.71 -2.38
C GLY A 135 21.88 -12.41 -0.97
N HIS A 136 21.15 -11.31 -0.75
CA HIS A 136 20.59 -10.97 0.56
C HIS A 136 19.20 -11.54 0.74
N ARG A 137 18.86 -11.91 1.99
CA ARG A 137 17.50 -12.32 2.35
C ARG A 137 16.54 -11.14 2.24
N VAL A 138 15.43 -11.34 1.55
CA VAL A 138 14.35 -10.36 1.51
C VAL A 138 13.51 -10.48 2.79
N HIS A 139 13.45 -9.40 3.55
CA HIS A 139 12.69 -9.32 4.80
C HIS A 139 11.29 -8.77 4.59
N ALA A 140 10.37 -9.15 5.48
CA ALA A 140 9.05 -8.53 5.56
C ALA A 140 9.13 -7.01 5.81
N ILE A 141 8.02 -6.30 5.62
CA ILE A 141 7.92 -4.87 5.88
C ILE A 141 7.33 -4.69 7.28
N PRO A 142 8.12 -4.20 8.26
CA PRO A 142 7.62 -4.04 9.62
C PRO A 142 6.71 -2.83 9.77
N ASP A 143 5.78 -2.93 10.71
CA ASP A 143 4.82 -1.89 11.09
C ASP A 143 5.47 -0.53 11.38
N TYR A 144 6.60 -0.50 12.08
CA TYR A 144 7.32 0.73 12.40
C TYR A 144 7.90 1.41 11.15
N LEU A 145 8.25 0.65 10.11
CA LEU A 145 8.71 1.21 8.84
C LEU A 145 7.53 1.83 8.07
N LEU A 146 6.37 1.17 8.08
CA LEU A 146 5.14 1.76 7.54
C LEU A 146 4.75 3.01 8.33
N ALA A 147 4.80 2.97 9.66
CA ALA A 147 4.51 4.11 10.52
C ALA A 147 5.45 5.29 10.24
N GLN A 148 6.74 5.04 10.04
CA GLN A 148 7.70 6.07 9.64
C GLN A 148 7.35 6.69 8.28
N LYS A 149 6.99 5.87 7.29
CA LYS A 149 6.57 6.35 5.97
C LYS A 149 5.28 7.18 6.03
N LEU A 150 4.28 6.70 6.77
CA LEU A 150 3.02 7.42 7.02
C LEU A 150 3.27 8.75 7.74
N TYR A 151 4.16 8.77 8.73
CA TYR A 151 4.55 9.99 9.43
C TYR A 151 5.20 11.02 8.48
N HIS A 152 6.17 10.60 7.66
CA HIS A 152 6.77 11.49 6.66
C HIS A 152 5.75 11.99 5.63
N LEU A 153 4.82 11.12 5.21
CA LEU A 153 3.74 11.50 4.32
C LEU A 153 2.84 12.55 4.97
N ALA A 154 2.41 12.35 6.21
CA ALA A 154 1.57 13.27 6.96
C ALA A 154 2.25 14.64 7.15
N MET A 155 3.56 14.64 7.43
CA MET A 155 4.35 15.86 7.58
C MET A 155 4.49 16.65 6.28
N LYS A 156 4.59 15.97 5.12
CA LYS A 156 4.79 16.64 3.84
C LYS A 156 3.47 17.01 3.13
N LYS A 157 2.53 16.07 3.06
CA LYS A 157 1.32 16.18 2.24
C LYS A 157 0.06 16.52 3.04
N GLY A 158 0.07 16.29 4.36
CA GLY A 158 -1.11 16.41 5.22
C GLY A 158 -1.61 15.05 5.70
N ASN A 159 -2.44 15.07 6.74
CA ASN A 159 -2.84 13.86 7.49
C ASN A 159 -4.15 13.22 6.97
N ASN A 160 -4.44 13.35 5.68
CA ASN A 160 -5.60 12.72 5.02
C ASN A 160 -5.18 11.37 4.41
N ILE A 161 -4.69 10.47 5.25
CA ILE A 161 -4.21 9.13 4.88
C ILE A 161 -5.19 8.09 5.44
#